data_AF-A0A443S1Q4-F1
#
_entry.id   AF-A0A443S1Q4-F1
#
_cell.length_a   1.000
_cell.length_b   1.000
_cell.length_c   1.000
_cell.angle_alpha   90.00
_cell.angle_beta   90.00
_cell.angle_gamma   90.00
#
_symmetry.space_group_name_H-M   'P 1'
#
loop_
_entity.id
_entity.type
_entity.pdbx_description
1 polymer ?
#
loop_
_entity_poly.entity_id
_entity_poly.type
_entity_poly.pdbx_seq_one_letter_code
_entity_poly.pdbx_strand_id
1 'polypeptide(L)'
;MISIHSRLENAFLISKVSQKRRFWTGALRDKEHINVFEWSDGSAWNFWNWNTGEPFESLEENCVIFAAGRWSVDRCDAKHSQICQKAVQSSKSSDEADTANSVSVLKEQMNEVMRQVMEIKEMTKNNKQSNMLVIMATTYFKGTNKGLFKIGSINDSENL
;
A
#
# COMPACT_ATOMS: atom_id res chain seq x y z
N MET A 1 16.81 -0.83 18.91
CA MET A 1 17.84 -1.55 18.14
C MET A 1 17.90 -0.95 16.73
N ILE A 2 18.77 -1.41 15.83
CA ILE A 2 18.80 -0.90 14.44
C ILE A 2 17.57 -1.37 13.64
N SER A 3 16.95 -0.44 12.92
CA SER A 3 16.02 -0.71 11.82
C SER A 3 16.71 -0.42 10.48
N ILE A 4 16.33 -1.15 9.42
CA ILE A 4 16.98 -1.06 8.11
C ILE A 4 15.88 -0.90 7.05
N HIS A 5 15.82 0.27 6.41
CA HIS A 5 14.74 0.67 5.51
C HIS A 5 15.17 0.78 4.05
N SER A 6 16.45 0.55 3.75
CA SER A 6 16.94 0.70 2.38
C SER A 6 18.17 -0.15 2.08
N ARG A 7 18.40 -0.39 0.78
CA ARG A 7 19.65 -0.99 0.29
C ARG A 7 20.88 -0.18 0.70
N LEU A 8 20.76 1.14 0.77
CA LEU A 8 21.85 2.04 1.16
C LEU A 8 22.20 1.91 2.64
N GLU A 9 21.20 1.86 3.53
CA GLU A 9 21.42 1.59 4.96
C GLU A 9 22.04 0.21 5.17
N ASN A 10 21.53 -0.82 4.47
CA ASN A 10 22.09 -2.16 4.54
C ASN A 10 23.56 -2.19 4.09
N ALA A 11 23.88 -1.53 2.97
CA ALA A 11 25.25 -1.40 2.48
C ALA A 11 26.15 -0.59 3.42
N PHE A 12 25.61 0.47 4.03
CA PHE A 12 26.30 1.24 5.05
C PHE A 12 26.70 0.36 6.23
N LEU A 13 25.80 -0.50 6.72
CA LEU A 13 26.14 -1.44 7.80
C LEU A 13 27.27 -2.39 7.41
N ILE A 14 27.28 -2.93 6.18
CA ILE A 14 28.38 -3.78 5.67
C ILE A 14 29.73 -3.07 5.79
N SER A 15 29.77 -1.76 5.55
CA SER A 15 31.01 -0.96 5.65
C SER A 15 31.44 -0.64 7.10
N LYS A 16 30.53 -0.75 8.07
CA LYS A 16 30.77 -0.34 9.46
C LYS A 16 31.01 -1.49 10.42
N VAL A 17 30.45 -2.66 10.14
CA VAL A 17 30.53 -3.81 11.05
C VAL A 17 31.40 -4.93 10.50
N SER A 18 31.95 -5.75 11.40
CA SER A 18 32.73 -6.92 10.99
C SER A 18 31.85 -7.93 10.26
N GLN A 19 32.20 -8.25 9.01
CA GLN A 19 31.48 -9.25 8.21
C GLN A 19 31.58 -10.68 8.77
N LYS A 20 32.50 -10.93 9.72
CA LYS A 20 32.67 -12.24 10.38
C LYS A 20 31.78 -12.41 11.62
N ARG A 21 31.04 -11.38 12.02
CA ARG A 21 30.17 -11.39 13.20
C ARG A 21 28.70 -11.34 12.79
N ARG A 22 27.85 -11.84 13.69
CA ARG A 22 26.40 -11.75 13.62
C ARG A 22 25.93 -10.66 14.57
N PHE A 23 24.94 -9.90 14.13
CA PHE A 23 24.40 -8.78 14.88
C PHE A 23 22.90 -8.89 14.99
N TRP A 24 22.36 -8.69 16.19
CA TRP A 24 20.93 -8.47 16.37
C TRP A 24 20.49 -7.20 15.64
N THR A 25 19.40 -7.32 14.90
CA THR A 25 18.64 -6.17 14.42
C THR A 25 17.47 -5.91 15.39
N GLY A 26 16.71 -4.84 15.15
CA GLY A 26 15.47 -4.59 15.87
C GLY A 26 14.26 -5.33 15.34
N ALA A 27 14.41 -6.22 14.37
CA ALA A 27 13.29 -6.91 13.75
C ALA A 27 12.91 -8.16 14.55
N LEU A 28 11.62 -8.31 14.75
CA LEU A 28 10.99 -9.41 15.47
C LEU A 28 9.93 -10.03 14.56
N ARG A 29 9.80 -11.36 14.62
CA ARG A 29 8.70 -12.09 13.99
C ARG A 29 7.44 -11.92 14.84
N ASP A 30 6.31 -11.72 14.18
CA ASP A 30 5.00 -11.77 14.82
C ASP A 30 4.74 -13.18 15.38
N LYS A 31 4.22 -13.27 16.60
CA LYS A 31 4.03 -14.54 17.30
C LYS A 31 2.88 -15.37 16.73
N GLU A 32 1.91 -14.73 16.09
CA GLU A 32 0.71 -15.36 15.54
C GLU A 32 0.87 -15.64 14.05
N HIS A 33 1.74 -14.90 13.35
CA HIS A 33 1.90 -14.96 11.91
C HIS A 33 3.38 -15.15 11.52
N ILE A 34 3.74 -16.40 11.21
CA ILE A 34 5.13 -16.78 10.96
C ILE A 34 5.81 -15.95 9.85
N ASN A 35 5.08 -15.47 8.85
CA ASN A 35 5.66 -14.70 7.74
C ASN A 35 5.58 -13.17 7.93
N VAL A 36 5.21 -12.71 9.12
CA VAL A 36 5.08 -11.28 9.45
C VAL A 36 6.21 -10.87 10.38
N PHE A 37 6.79 -9.71 10.10
CA PHE A 37 7.89 -9.13 10.86
C PHE A 37 7.63 -7.66 11.11
N GLU A 38 8.09 -7.18 12.26
CA GLU A 38 7.97 -5.80 12.69
C GLU A 38 9.28 -5.29 13.29
N TRP A 39 9.50 -3.98 13.16
CA TRP A 39 10.61 -3.32 13.85
C TRP A 39 10.18 -2.90 15.25
N SER A 40 11.04 -3.20 16.24
CA SER A 40 10.86 -2.80 17.64
C SER A 40 10.74 -1.28 17.88
N ASP A 41 11.14 -0.45 16.91
CA ASP A 41 11.00 1.02 16.97
C ASP A 41 9.68 1.53 16.36
N GLY A 42 8.81 0.63 15.87
CA GLY A 42 7.54 0.95 15.24
C GLY A 42 7.64 1.47 13.81
N SER A 43 8.84 1.49 13.24
CA SER A 43 9.05 1.89 11.84
C SER A 43 8.47 0.86 10.86
N ALA A 44 8.21 1.29 9.62
CA ALA A 44 7.56 0.44 8.63
C ALA A 44 8.43 -0.74 8.21
N TRP A 45 7.83 -1.94 8.12
CA TRP A 45 8.45 -3.11 7.49
C TRP A 45 8.41 -2.99 5.95
N ASN A 46 9.31 -2.18 5.39
CA ASN A 46 9.31 -1.79 3.97
C ASN A 46 10.55 -2.26 3.20
N PHE A 47 11.50 -2.91 3.87
CA PHE A 47 12.72 -3.42 3.27
C PHE A 47 13.14 -4.71 3.97
N TRP A 48 13.67 -5.65 3.20
CA TRP A 48 14.21 -6.90 3.70
C TRP A 48 15.36 -7.36 2.81
N ASN A 49 16.36 -8.01 3.40
CA ASN A 49 17.47 -8.61 2.65
C ASN A 49 17.82 -10.00 3.17
N TRP A 50 16.82 -10.87 3.20
CA TRP A 50 16.93 -12.26 3.62
C TRP A 50 18.08 -12.99 2.93
N ASN A 51 18.72 -13.87 3.69
CA ASN A 51 19.65 -14.85 3.17
C ASN A 51 18.88 -15.92 2.37
N THR A 52 19.60 -16.70 1.56
CA THR A 52 18.97 -17.78 0.81
C THR A 52 18.37 -18.81 1.78
N GLY A 53 17.08 -19.14 1.58
CA GLY A 53 16.34 -20.07 2.44
C GLY A 53 15.71 -19.43 3.68
N GLU A 54 15.80 -18.10 3.82
CA GLU A 54 15.24 -17.36 4.95
C GLU A 54 14.04 -16.49 4.52
N PRO A 55 13.14 -16.18 5.46
CA PRO A 55 13.10 -16.68 6.83
C PRO A 55 12.64 -18.15 6.88
N PHE A 56 13.31 -18.99 7.67
CA PHE A 56 12.85 -20.37 7.88
C PHE A 56 11.54 -20.40 8.70
N GLU A 57 10.67 -21.38 8.43
CA GLU A 57 9.37 -21.57 9.10
C GLU A 57 9.54 -22.30 10.44
N SER A 58 10.30 -21.72 11.36
CA SER A 58 10.40 -22.17 12.75
C SER A 58 9.75 -21.18 13.71
N LEU A 59 8.92 -21.69 14.63
CA LEU A 59 8.28 -20.90 15.69
C LEU A 59 9.24 -20.56 16.84
N GLU A 60 10.41 -21.20 16.90
CA GLU A 60 11.42 -20.95 17.94
C GLU A 60 12.39 -19.81 17.55
N GLU A 61 12.42 -19.42 16.27
CA GLU A 61 13.34 -18.43 15.71
C GLU A 61 12.59 -17.15 15.33
N ASN A 62 12.44 -16.28 16.33
CA ASN A 62 11.64 -15.06 16.23
C ASN A 62 12.46 -13.77 16.17
N CYS A 63 13.79 -13.83 16.33
CA CYS A 63 14.65 -12.65 16.29
C CYS A 63 15.49 -12.63 15.02
N VAL A 64 15.65 -11.46 14.41
CA VAL A 64 16.39 -11.31 13.16
C VAL A 64 17.84 -10.90 13.41
N ILE A 65 18.75 -11.59 12.75
CA ILE A 65 20.18 -11.27 12.73
C ILE A 65 20.61 -10.73 11.38
N PHE A 66 21.63 -9.87 11.41
CA PHE A 66 22.36 -9.37 10.26
C PHE A 66 23.78 -9.95 10.25
N ALA A 67 24.20 -10.49 9.11
CA ALA A 67 25.57 -10.95 8.88
C ALA A 67 25.96 -10.75 7.41
N ALA A 68 27.11 -10.10 7.19
CA ALA A 68 27.66 -9.84 5.84
C ALA A 68 26.63 -9.27 4.83
N GLY A 69 25.69 -8.45 5.30
CA GLY A 69 24.67 -7.83 4.45
C GLY A 69 23.37 -8.62 4.31
N ARG A 70 23.29 -9.86 4.79
CA ARG A 70 22.10 -10.73 4.69
C ARG A 70 21.45 -10.94 6.05
N TRP A 71 20.15 -11.21 6.02
CA TRP A 71 19.33 -11.39 7.22
C TRP A 71 18.93 -12.85 7.39
N SER A 72 18.92 -13.32 8.62
CA SER A 72 18.46 -14.66 9.01
C SER A 72 17.63 -14.56 10.27
N VAL A 73 16.79 -15.55 10.54
CA VAL A 73 16.16 -15.68 11.86
C VAL A 73 17.04 -16.54 12.77
N ASP A 74 16.96 -16.31 14.07
CA ASP A 74 17.64 -17.10 15.08
C ASP A 74 16.83 -17.06 16.40
N ARG A 75 17.15 -17.95 17.33
CA ARG A 75 16.55 -17.99 18.67
C ARG A 75 16.97 -16.74 19.43
N CYS A 76 16.01 -16.03 20.01
CA CYS A 76 16.25 -14.75 20.69
C CYS A 76 17.21 -14.83 21.89
N ASP A 77 17.45 -16.02 22.44
CA ASP A 77 18.41 -16.29 23.53
C ASP A 77 19.85 -16.51 23.03
N ALA A 78 20.07 -16.54 21.71
CA ALA A 78 21.39 -16.69 21.12
C ALA A 78 22.29 -15.48 21.42
N LYS A 79 23.60 -15.75 21.53
CA LYS A 79 24.60 -14.72 21.85
C LYS A 79 25.13 -14.06 20.58
N HIS A 80 24.52 -12.96 20.17
CA HIS A 80 25.00 -12.11 19.08
C HIS A 80 25.38 -10.70 19.57
N SER A 81 26.16 -9.99 18.76
CA SER A 81 26.48 -8.59 19.03
C SER A 81 25.27 -7.70 18.72
N GLN A 82 25.22 -6.48 19.24
CA GLN A 82 24.09 -5.59 18.99
C GLN A 82 24.53 -4.33 18.25
N ILE A 83 23.71 -3.88 17.30
CA ILE A 83 23.88 -2.58 16.63
C ILE A 83 22.79 -1.66 17.16
N CYS A 84 23.21 -0.51 17.71
CA CYS A 84 22.31 0.53 18.18
C CYS A 84 22.17 1.62 17.11
N GLN A 85 20.95 2.15 17.00
CA GLN A 85 20.64 3.31 16.20
C GLN A 85 20.29 4.46 17.12
N LYS A 86 20.71 5.66 16.74
CA LYS A 86 20.34 6.90 17.42
C LYS A 86 19.86 7.89 16.36
N ALA A 87 18.69 8.47 16.57
CA ALA A 87 18.24 9.59 15.77
C ALA A 87 19.19 10.76 15.98
N VAL A 88 19.77 11.27 14.89
CA VAL A 88 20.43 12.57 14.92
C VAL A 88 19.31 13.59 14.83
N GLN A 89 19.16 14.42 15.86
CA GLN A 89 18.27 15.58 15.73
C GLN A 89 18.91 16.51 14.70
N SER A 90 18.33 16.55 13.50
CA SER A 90 18.57 17.66 12.60
C SER A 90 18.04 18.89 13.31
N SER A 91 18.94 19.81 13.67
CA SER A 91 18.52 21.19 13.94
C SER A 91 17.71 21.63 12.73
N LYS A 92 16.41 21.92 12.91
CA LYS A 92 15.50 22.33 11.84
C LYS A 92 16.19 23.37 10.96
N SER A 93 16.63 22.96 9.78
CA SER A 93 17.07 23.90 8.76
C SER A 93 15.82 24.55 8.18
N SER A 94 15.99 25.77 7.67
CA SER A 94 14.98 26.64 7.06
C SER A 94 14.11 25.98 5.96
N ASP A 95 14.42 24.77 5.53
CA ASP A 95 13.77 24.03 4.45
C ASP A 95 12.43 23.39 4.87
N GLU A 96 12.18 23.24 6.18
CA GLU A 96 10.95 22.63 6.71
C GLU A 96 9.73 23.58 6.57
N ALA A 97 9.96 24.90 6.52
CA ALA A 97 8.91 25.90 6.30
C ALA A 97 8.41 25.92 4.85
N ASP A 98 9.31 25.81 3.88
CA ASP A 98 8.96 25.77 2.45
C ASP A 98 8.27 24.44 2.07
N THR A 99 8.70 23.34 2.70
CA THR A 99 8.04 22.05 2.54
C THR A 99 6.65 22.06 3.17
N ALA A 100 6.47 22.66 4.35
CA ALA A 100 5.16 22.80 5.00
C ALA A 100 4.18 23.65 4.18
N ASN A 101 4.66 24.74 3.56
CA ASN A 101 3.85 25.56 2.66
C ASN A 101 3.46 24.81 1.37
N SER A 102 4.39 24.03 0.79
CA SER A 102 4.07 23.23 -0.40
C SER A 102 3.03 22.15 -0.10
N VAL A 103 3.11 21.51 1.07
CA VAL A 103 2.15 20.49 1.52
C VAL A 103 0.78 21.10 1.82
N SER A 104 0.69 22.31 2.37
CA SER A 104 -0.61 22.96 2.61
C SER A 104 -1.31 23.32 1.29
N VAL A 105 -0.57 23.78 0.28
CA VAL A 105 -1.09 24.03 -1.07
C VAL A 105 -1.59 22.73 -1.71
N LEU A 106 -0.80 21.65 -1.66
CA LEU A 106 -1.20 20.36 -2.22
C LEU A 106 -2.43 19.77 -1.49
N LYS A 107 -2.55 19.98 -0.18
CA LYS A 107 -3.73 19.58 0.59
C LYS A 107 -4.97 20.35 0.15
N GLU A 108 -4.86 21.65 -0.05
CA GLU A 108 -5.99 22.46 -0.53
C GLU A 108 -6.42 22.05 -1.93
N GLN A 109 -5.45 21.78 -2.82
CA GLN A 109 -5.73 21.23 -4.16
C GLN A 109 -6.39 19.86 -4.08
N MET A 110 -5.92 18.98 -3.19
CA MET A 110 -6.52 17.65 -2.97
C MET A 110 -7.96 17.77 -2.44
N ASN A 111 -8.23 18.73 -1.55
CA ASN A 111 -9.57 18.97 -1.00
C ASN A 111 -10.56 19.37 -2.10
N GLU A 112 -10.16 20.25 -3.02
CA GLU A 112 -11.00 20.64 -4.16
C GLU A 112 -11.26 19.46 -5.11
N VAL A 113 -10.23 18.65 -5.41
CA VAL A 113 -10.38 17.43 -6.21
C VAL A 113 -11.34 16.45 -5.52
N MET A 114 -11.22 16.29 -4.20
CA MET A 114 -12.12 15.42 -3.43
C MET A 114 -13.56 15.93 -3.42
N ARG A 115 -13.77 17.25 -3.42
CA ARG A 115 -15.10 17.86 -3.56
C ARG A 115 -15.75 17.46 -4.89
N GLN A 116 -15.01 17.56 -5.99
CA GLN A 116 -15.49 17.13 -7.32
C GLN A 116 -15.74 15.62 -7.39
N VAL A 117 -14.89 14.80 -6.77
CA VAL A 117 -15.10 13.34 -6.68
C VAL A 117 -16.38 12.99 -5.92
N MET A 118 -16.71 13.74 -4.85
CA MET A 118 -17.96 13.53 -4.11
C MET A 118 -19.20 13.89 -4.94
N GLU A 119 -19.16 14.98 -5.72
CA GLU A 119 -20.23 15.34 -6.65
C GLU A 119 -20.44 14.27 -7.73
N ILE A 120 -19.35 13.75 -8.32
CA ILE A 120 -19.40 12.66 -9.31
C ILE A 120 -19.99 11.38 -8.68
N LYS A 121 -19.63 11.05 -7.44
CA LYS A 121 -20.20 9.90 -6.72
C LYS A 121 -21.72 10.03 -6.57
N GLU A 122 -22.22 11.20 -6.19
CA GLU A 122 -23.67 11.42 -6.06
C GLU A 122 -24.38 11.34 -7.41
N MET A 123 -23.76 11.86 -8.47
CA MET A 123 -24.25 11.69 -9.84
C MET A 123 -24.33 10.21 -10.27
N THR A 124 -23.33 9.39 -9.95
CA THR A 124 -23.36 7.95 -10.28
C THR A 124 -24.39 7.15 -9.48
N LYS A 125 -24.66 7.55 -8.23
CA LYS A 125 -25.72 6.97 -7.40
C LYS A 125 -27.10 7.27 -7.98
N ASN A 126 -27.34 8.51 -8.40
CA ASN A 126 -28.57 8.91 -9.08
C ASN A 126 -28.72 8.22 -10.44
N ASN A 127 -27.63 8.07 -11.20
CA ASN A 127 -27.65 7.33 -12.46
C ASN A 127 -27.97 5.84 -12.22
N LYS A 128 -27.42 5.18 -11.19
CA LYS A 128 -27.82 3.79 -10.83
C LYS A 128 -29.31 3.67 -10.50
N GLN A 129 -29.88 4.64 -9.78
CA GLN A 129 -31.29 4.65 -9.40
C GLN A 129 -32.21 4.93 -10.61
N SER A 130 -31.81 5.85 -11.49
CA SER A 130 -32.49 6.12 -12.76
C SER A 130 -32.39 4.95 -13.73
N ASN A 131 -31.22 4.30 -13.86
CA ASN A 131 -31.06 3.11 -14.71
C ASN A 131 -31.88 1.94 -14.16
N MET A 132 -32.02 1.81 -12.83
CA MET A 132 -32.94 0.85 -12.22
C MET A 132 -34.39 1.14 -12.61
N LEU A 133 -34.83 2.40 -12.58
CA LEU A 133 -36.17 2.79 -13.04
C LEU A 133 -36.40 2.53 -14.53
N VAL A 134 -35.41 2.80 -15.39
CA VAL A 134 -35.47 2.51 -16.83
C VAL A 134 -35.52 1.00 -17.08
N ILE A 135 -34.70 0.21 -16.37
CA ILE A 135 -34.72 -1.26 -16.46
C ILE A 135 -36.08 -1.80 -15.98
N MET A 136 -36.61 -1.30 -14.87
CA MET A 136 -37.93 -1.69 -14.37
C MET A 136 -39.06 -1.29 -15.31
N ALA A 137 -39.00 -0.10 -15.91
CA ALA A 137 -39.98 0.32 -16.91
C ALA A 137 -39.91 -0.58 -18.15
N THR A 138 -38.72 -0.88 -18.68
CA THR A 138 -38.55 -1.74 -19.86
C THR A 138 -38.96 -3.20 -19.61
N THR A 139 -38.72 -3.75 -18.41
CA THR A 139 -39.22 -5.10 -18.05
C THR A 139 -40.74 -5.09 -17.86
N TYR A 140 -41.30 -4.05 -17.25
CA TYR A 140 -42.75 -3.88 -17.11
C TYR A 140 -43.46 -3.75 -18.47
N PHE A 141 -42.90 -2.97 -19.40
CA PHE A 141 -43.41 -2.85 -20.78
C PHE A 141 -43.29 -4.14 -21.61
N LYS A 142 -42.25 -4.96 -21.38
CA LYS A 142 -42.13 -6.29 -22.03
C LYS A 142 -43.12 -7.32 -21.48
N GLY A 143 -43.68 -7.11 -20.28
CA GLY A 143 -44.60 -8.03 -19.61
C GLY A 143 -46.08 -7.89 -20.01
N THR A 144 -46.49 -6.83 -20.71
CA THR A 144 -47.92 -6.53 -20.94
C THR A 144 -48.40 -6.51 -22.40
N ASN A 145 -47.56 -6.78 -23.40
CA ASN A 145 -48.00 -6.82 -24.81
C ASN A 145 -47.86 -8.21 -25.46
N LYS A 146 -48.76 -9.13 -25.09
CA LYS A 146 -49.27 -10.15 -26.02
C LYS A 146 -50.38 -9.51 -26.84
N GLY A 147 -50.08 -9.01 -28.04
CA GLY A 147 -51.11 -8.54 -28.96
C GLY A 147 -50.58 -7.63 -30.07
N LEU A 148 -50.68 -8.12 -31.30
CA LEU A 148 -50.66 -7.46 -32.61
C LEU A 148 -50.58 -5.93 -32.62
N PHE A 149 -49.73 -5.34 -33.48
CA PHE A 149 -50.15 -4.60 -34.67
C PHE A 149 -48.95 -4.30 -35.58
N LYS A 150 -49.10 -4.63 -36.87
CA LYS A 150 -48.18 -4.37 -37.97
C LYS A 150 -48.76 -3.19 -38.76
N ILE A 151 -47.99 -2.13 -38.95
CA ILE A 151 -48.27 -0.97 -39.82
C ILE A 151 -46.90 -0.67 -40.46
N GLY A 152 -46.65 -0.63 -41.76
CA GLY A 152 -47.45 -0.29 -42.93
C GLY A 152 -46.61 0.75 -43.70
N SER A 153 -45.90 0.32 -44.76
CA SER A 153 -45.00 1.17 -45.54
C SER A 153 -45.78 2.06 -46.51
N ILE A 154 -45.46 3.35 -46.58
CA ILE A 154 -45.90 4.27 -47.66
C ILE A 154 -44.65 4.95 -48.24
N ASN A 155 -44.67 5.02 -49.56
CA ASN A 155 -43.66 5.49 -50.51
C ASN A 155 -43.20 6.93 -50.28
N ASP A 156 -42.01 7.26 -50.78
CA ASP A 156 -41.86 8.45 -51.63
C ASP A 156 -40.90 8.15 -52.79
N SER A 157 -41.41 8.44 -53.97
CA SER A 157 -40.78 8.43 -55.28
C SER A 157 -40.20 9.82 -55.57
N GLU A 158 -38.98 9.91 -56.09
CA GLU A 158 -38.62 10.98 -57.00
C GLU A 158 -37.49 10.54 -57.95
N ASN A 159 -37.72 10.83 -59.23
CA ASN A 159 -36.95 10.46 -60.42
C ASN A 159 -35.76 11.40 -60.65
N LEU A 160 -34.61 10.85 -61.03
CA LEU A 160 -33.88 11.13 -62.28
C LEU A 160 -32.67 10.20 -62.41
#